data_AF-A0A2T7FSZ2-F1
#
_entry.id   AF-A0A2T7FSZ2-F1
#
_cell.length_a   1.000
_cell.length_b   1.000
_cell.length_c   1.000
_cell.angle_alpha   90.00
_cell.angle_beta   90.00
_cell.angle_gamma   90.00
#
_symmetry.space_group_name_H-M   'P 1'
#
loop_
_entity.id
_entity.type
_entity.pdbx_description
1 polymer ?
#
loop_
_entity_poly.entity_id
_entity_poly.type
_entity_poly.pdbx_seq_one_letter_code
_entity_poly.pdbx_strand_id
1 'polypeptide(L)'
;MAVSMTLETGARVNAVAERFGIRPNQLSAWRREAKQGKLVLPAVEVDEPVFAPLVVCEVAEEEERPEVASQAAPVRITRSTVVIELAHDAPAARIAEIAHALETHPC
;
A
#
# COMPACT_ATOMS: atom_id res chain seq x y z
N MET A 1 24.86 7.70 13.82
CA MET A 1 24.74 8.66 12.69
C MET A 1 25.23 8.09 11.36
N ALA A 2 26.47 7.60 11.23
CA ALA A 2 26.95 7.05 9.94
C ALA A 2 26.07 5.91 9.38
N VAL A 3 25.61 5.00 10.24
CA VAL A 3 24.75 3.87 9.82
C VAL A 3 23.39 4.32 9.31
N SER A 4 22.73 5.30 9.98
CA SER A 4 21.42 5.80 9.56
C SER A 4 21.48 6.46 8.18
N MET A 5 22.56 7.19 7.87
CA MET A 5 22.77 7.77 6.53
C MET A 5 22.90 6.72 5.43
N THR A 6 23.30 5.48 5.74
CA THR A 6 23.34 4.40 4.73
C THR A 6 21.98 3.78 4.43
N LEU A 7 20.95 4.13 5.19
CA LEU A 7 19.59 3.62 5.04
C LEU A 7 18.69 4.57 4.24
N GLU A 8 19.15 5.79 3.96
CA GLU A 8 18.47 6.75 3.09
C GLU A 8 18.39 6.22 1.65
N THR A 9 17.29 6.53 0.95
CA THR A 9 17.09 6.14 -0.44
C THR A 9 18.22 6.69 -1.31
N GLY A 10 18.91 5.81 -2.06
CA GLY A 10 20.02 6.19 -2.94
C GLY A 10 21.38 6.34 -2.24
N ALA A 11 21.48 6.14 -0.92
CA ALA A 11 22.75 6.22 -0.21
C ALA A 11 23.74 5.11 -0.65
N ARG A 12 25.00 5.50 -0.90
CA ARG A 12 26.10 4.56 -1.20
C ARG A 12 26.98 4.34 0.03
N VAL A 13 27.13 3.09 0.43
CA VAL A 13 27.93 2.69 1.62
C VAL A 13 29.36 3.23 1.53
N ASN A 14 30.00 3.16 0.36
CA ASN A 14 31.37 3.66 0.19
C ASN A 14 31.48 5.18 0.40
N ALA A 15 30.52 5.95 -0.11
CA ALA A 15 30.52 7.41 0.05
C ALA A 15 30.34 7.83 1.52
N VAL A 16 29.47 7.11 2.25
CA VAL A 16 29.29 7.33 3.69
C VAL A 16 30.53 6.87 4.47
N ALA A 17 31.10 5.72 4.13
CA ALA A 17 32.32 5.21 4.75
C ALA A 17 33.48 6.20 4.65
N GLU A 18 33.72 6.76 3.47
CA GLU A 18 34.74 7.78 3.23
C GLU A 18 34.49 9.05 4.04
N ARG A 19 33.25 9.58 4.01
CA ARG A 19 32.86 10.79 4.74
C ARG A 19 33.09 10.70 6.25
N PHE A 20 32.94 9.51 6.82
CA PHE A 20 33.10 9.28 8.26
C PHE A 20 34.43 8.60 8.64
N GLY A 21 35.32 8.33 7.67
CA GLY A 21 36.58 7.63 7.93
C GLY A 21 36.40 6.19 8.45
N ILE A 22 35.28 5.54 8.12
CA ILE A 22 34.93 4.19 8.57
C ILE A 22 35.26 3.19 7.46
N ARG A 23 35.69 1.98 7.82
CA ARG A 23 35.87 0.90 6.84
C ARG A 23 34.53 0.46 6.23
N PRO A 24 34.38 0.36 4.90
CA PRO A 24 33.10 -0.04 4.27
C PRO A 24 32.52 -1.36 4.79
N ASN A 25 33.37 -2.34 5.10
CA ASN A 25 32.95 -3.63 5.66
C ASN A 25 32.33 -3.50 7.05
N GLN A 26 32.86 -2.61 7.88
CA GLN A 26 32.34 -2.33 9.23
C GLN A 26 30.98 -1.64 9.13
N LEU A 27 30.86 -0.65 8.24
CA LEU A 27 29.60 0.02 7.98
C LEU A 27 28.53 -0.94 7.42
N SER A 28 28.94 -1.92 6.61
CA SER A 28 28.06 -2.98 6.11
C SER A 28 27.58 -3.91 7.24
N ALA A 29 28.47 -4.29 8.15
CA ALA A 29 28.12 -5.11 9.31
C ALA A 29 27.10 -4.39 10.22
N TRP A 30 27.35 -3.12 10.54
CA TRP A 30 26.42 -2.32 11.33
C TRP A 30 25.10 -2.05 10.63
N ARG A 31 25.10 -1.87 9.30
CA ARG A 31 23.85 -1.76 8.52
C ARG A 31 23.00 -3.02 8.65
N ARG A 32 23.63 -4.20 8.68
CA ARG A 32 22.94 -5.48 8.91
C ARG A 32 22.37 -5.55 10.33
N GLU A 33 23.14 -5.17 11.35
CA GLU A 33 22.68 -5.14 12.74
C GLU A 33 21.51 -4.17 12.95
N ALA A 34 21.55 -3.00 12.33
CA ALA A 34 20.46 -2.03 12.33
C ALA A 34 19.18 -2.61 11.72
N LYS A 35 19.26 -3.25 10.55
CA LYS A 35 18.10 -3.92 9.92
C LYS A 35 17.54 -5.07 10.76
N GLN A 36 18.38 -5.70 11.59
CA GLN A 36 17.98 -6.74 12.54
C GLN A 36 17.46 -6.18 13.87
N GLY A 37 17.36 -4.85 14.02
CA GLY A 37 16.93 -4.20 15.26
C GLY A 37 17.93 -4.33 16.42
N LYS A 38 19.17 -4.75 16.14
CA LYS A 38 20.22 -4.94 17.18
C LYS A 38 20.99 -3.66 17.49
N LEU A 39 20.84 -2.64 16.65
CA LEU A 39 21.47 -1.33 16.81
C LEU A 39 20.39 -0.29 17.01
N VAL A 40 20.45 0.44 18.14
CA VAL A 40 19.58 1.59 18.37
C VAL A 40 20.01 2.72 17.43
N LEU A 41 19.14 3.08 16.51
CA LEU A 41 19.33 4.20 15.61
C LEU A 41 18.56 5.42 16.10
N PRO A 42 19.04 6.65 15.82
CA PRO A 42 18.23 7.85 16.01
C PRO A 42 16.93 7.70 15.23
N ALA A 43 15.82 8.16 15.83
CA ALA A 43 14.55 8.23 15.12
C ALA A 43 14.74 9.04 13.83
N VAL A 44 14.36 8.45 12.70
CA VAL A 44 14.28 9.21 11.46
C VAL A 44 13.09 10.15 11.62
N GLU A 45 13.27 11.44 11.33
CA GLU A 45 12.13 12.34 11.13
C GLU A 45 11.45 11.92 9.83
N VAL A 46 10.62 10.88 9.96
CA VAL A 46 9.63 10.53 8.95
C VAL A 46 8.51 11.54 9.17
N ASP A 47 8.01 12.17 8.09
CA ASP A 47 6.69 12.81 8.14
C ASP A 47 5.75 11.85 8.86
N GLU A 48 5.18 12.35 9.96
CA GLU A 48 4.59 11.61 11.07
C GLU A 48 4.06 10.25 10.62
N PRO A 49 4.67 9.12 11.05
CA PRO A 49 4.22 7.82 10.57
C PRO A 49 2.77 7.65 11.04
N VAL A 50 1.83 7.68 10.09
CA VAL A 50 0.40 7.53 10.34
C VAL A 50 0.13 6.08 10.71
N PHE A 51 0.45 5.72 11.95
CA PHE A 51 0.01 4.47 12.55
C PHE A 51 -1.44 4.69 12.97
N ALA A 52 -2.38 4.09 12.22
CA ALA A 52 -3.74 3.98 12.67
C ALA A 52 -3.79 3.08 13.93
N PRO A 53 -4.42 3.51 15.04
CA PRO A 53 -4.55 2.67 16.23
C PRO A 53 -5.37 1.42 15.91
N LEU A 54 -4.86 0.25 16.32
CA LEU A 54 -5.60 -1.01 16.24
C LEU A 54 -6.72 -0.98 17.30
N VAL A 55 -7.96 -0.78 16.87
CA VAL A 55 -9.14 -0.93 17.74
C VAL A 55 -9.51 -2.41 17.75
N VAL A 56 -9.24 -3.09 18.87
CA VAL A 56 -9.73 -4.44 19.13
C VAL A 56 -11.09 -4.31 19.81
N CYS A 57 -12.16 -4.52 19.04
CA CYS A 57 -13.49 -4.67 19.62
C CYS A 57 -13.59 -6.05 20.27
N GLU A 58 -13.93 -6.11 21.55
CA GLU A 58 -14.31 -7.37 22.20
C GLU A 58 -15.55 -7.90 21.49
N VAL A 59 -15.40 -9.02 20.78
CA VAL A 59 -16.52 -9.71 20.16
C VAL A 59 -17.26 -10.40 21.29
N ALA A 60 -18.39 -9.82 21.69
CA ALA A 60 -19.38 -10.55 22.46
C ALA A 60 -19.74 -11.82 21.66
N GLU A 61 -19.61 -12.96 22.31
CA GLU A 61 -19.96 -14.26 21.75
C GLU A 61 -21.45 -14.26 21.35
N GLU A 62 -21.67 -14.46 20.06
CA GLU A 62 -22.92 -14.81 19.38
C GLU A 62 -24.15 -13.90 19.58
N GLU A 63 -24.30 -12.94 18.67
CA GLU A 63 -25.53 -12.73 17.92
C GLU A 63 -25.12 -12.09 16.59
N GLU A 64 -25.44 -12.79 15.49
CA GLU A 64 -25.37 -12.36 14.09
C GLU A 64 -24.47 -11.15 13.84
N ARG A 65 -23.20 -11.45 13.51
CA ARG A 65 -22.36 -10.54 12.72
C ARG A 65 -23.30 -9.90 11.69
N PRO A 66 -23.51 -8.56 11.67
CA PRO A 66 -24.14 -7.98 10.51
C PRO A 66 -23.23 -8.43 9.39
N GLU A 67 -23.74 -9.28 8.49
CA GLU A 67 -23.11 -9.48 7.20
C GLU A 67 -22.75 -8.07 6.81
N VAL A 68 -21.45 -7.77 6.76
CA VAL A 68 -20.98 -6.57 6.10
C VAL A 68 -21.61 -6.78 4.75
N ALA A 69 -22.75 -6.14 4.52
CA ALA A 69 -23.50 -6.25 3.29
C ALA A 69 -22.40 -5.99 2.31
N SER A 70 -21.96 -7.04 1.62
CA SER A 70 -20.85 -6.95 0.70
C SER A 70 -21.29 -5.79 -0.14
N GLN A 71 -20.61 -4.65 0.00
CA GLN A 71 -20.97 -3.46 -0.76
C GLN A 71 -20.58 -3.89 -2.14
N ALA A 72 -21.52 -4.59 -2.79
CA ALA A 72 -21.21 -5.43 -3.91
C ALA A 72 -20.72 -4.44 -4.93
N ALA A 73 -19.49 -4.66 -5.37
CA ALA A 73 -18.79 -3.66 -6.16
C ALA A 73 -19.67 -3.34 -7.38
N PRO A 74 -19.78 -2.06 -7.77
CA PRO A 74 -20.59 -1.68 -8.91
C PRO A 74 -20.08 -2.40 -10.16
N VAL A 75 -20.99 -2.78 -11.05
CA VAL A 75 -20.63 -3.36 -12.34
C VAL A 75 -20.03 -2.26 -13.21
N ARG A 76 -18.77 -2.43 -13.63
CA ARG A 76 -18.04 -1.45 -14.45
C ARG A 76 -17.88 -1.95 -15.89
N ILE A 77 -18.36 -1.17 -16.85
CA ILE A 77 -18.21 -1.40 -18.29
C ILE A 77 -17.26 -0.33 -18.86
N THR A 78 -16.19 -0.76 -19.53
CA THR A 78 -15.18 0.15 -20.09
C THR A 78 -15.13 0.01 -21.62
N ARG A 79 -15.24 1.13 -22.34
CA ARG A 79 -15.05 1.20 -23.80
C ARG A 79 -14.13 2.36 -24.16
N SER A 80 -12.95 2.05 -24.69
CA SER A 80 -11.90 3.04 -24.98
C SER A 80 -11.61 3.94 -23.77
N THR A 81 -12.08 5.19 -23.77
CA THR A 81 -11.91 6.17 -22.67
C THR A 81 -13.15 6.34 -21.80
N VAL A 82 -14.27 5.69 -22.16
CA VAL A 82 -15.54 5.80 -21.45
C VAL A 82 -15.65 4.69 -20.41
N VAL A 83 -15.99 5.07 -19.18
CA VAL A 83 -16.27 4.16 -18.07
C VAL A 83 -17.71 4.38 -17.62
N ILE A 84 -18.50 3.31 -17.59
CA ILE A 84 -19.89 3.29 -17.13
C ILE A 84 -19.95 2.45 -15.87
N GLU A 85 -20.50 3.01 -14.79
CA GLU A 85 -20.73 2.32 -13.53
C GLU A 85 -22.22 2.08 -13.30
N LEU A 86 -22.55 0.85 -12.94
CA LEU A 86 -23.90 0.40 -12.66
C LEU A 86 -23.96 -0.14 -11.23
N ALA A 87 -25.12 -0.01 -10.59
CA ALA A 87 -25.37 -0.64 -9.31
C ALA A 87 -25.16 -2.16 -9.41
N HIS A 88 -24.75 -2.79 -8.30
CA HIS A 88 -24.44 -4.22 -8.26
C HIS A 88 -25.66 -5.12 -8.56
N ASP A 89 -26.86 -4.61 -8.32
CA ASP A 89 -28.14 -5.24 -8.56
C ASP A 89 -28.72 -4.87 -9.94
N ALA A 90 -27.92 -4.24 -10.81
CA ALA A 90 -28.34 -3.92 -12.16
C ALA A 90 -28.79 -5.19 -12.92
N PRO A 91 -30.01 -5.19 -13.49
CA PRO A 91 -30.54 -6.38 -14.15
C PRO A 91 -29.71 -6.72 -15.39
N ALA A 92 -29.50 -8.01 -15.63
CA ALA A 92 -28.71 -8.52 -16.76
C ALA A 92 -29.22 -8.00 -18.12
N ALA A 93 -30.53 -7.81 -18.27
CA ALA A 93 -31.13 -7.22 -19.47
C ALA A 93 -30.59 -5.81 -19.74
N ARG A 94 -30.46 -4.97 -18.69
CA ARG A 94 -29.94 -3.61 -18.81
C ARG A 94 -28.45 -3.59 -19.17
N ILE A 95 -27.68 -4.51 -18.60
CA ILE A 95 -26.25 -4.68 -18.95
C ILE A 95 -26.11 -5.08 -20.43
N ALA A 96 -26.92 -6.02 -20.90
CA ALA A 96 -26.92 -6.47 -22.30
C ALA A 96 -27.33 -5.36 -23.28
N GLU A 97 -28.36 -4.56 -22.94
CA GLU A 97 -28.75 -3.39 -23.74
C GLU A 97 -27.59 -2.39 -23.90
N ILE A 98 -26.89 -2.08 -22.80
CA ILE A 98 -25.75 -1.16 -22.80
C ILE A 98 -24.62 -1.74 -23.65
N ALA A 99 -24.28 -3.02 -23.46
CA ALA A 99 -23.25 -3.69 -24.26
C ALA A 99 -23.57 -3.65 -25.76
N HIS A 100 -24.82 -3.92 -26.14
CA HIS A 100 -25.25 -3.89 -27.53
C HIS A 100 -25.24 -2.47 -28.13
N ALA A 101 -25.64 -1.46 -27.35
CA ALA A 101 -25.53 -0.05 -27.78
C ALA A 101 -24.08 0.37 -28.02
N LEU A 102 -23.14 -0.13 -27.22
CA LEU A 102 -21.71 0.12 -27.39
C LEU A 102 -21.13 -0.56 -28.63
N GLU A 103 -21.68 -1.69 -29.07
CA GLU A 103 -21.27 -2.38 -30.31
C GLU A 103 -21.83 -1.71 -31.58
N THR A 104 -23.10 -1.29 -31.53
CA THR A 104 -23.84 -0.73 -32.69
C THR A 104 -23.43 0.69 -33.06
N HIS A 105 -22.71 1.38 -32.19
CA HIS A 105 -22.07 2.67 -32.48
C HIS A 105 -20.55 2.51 -32.58
N PRO A 106 -20.01 1.94 -33.67
CA PRO A 106 -18.57 1.98 -33.91
C PRO A 106 -18.16 3.46 -33.96
N CYS A 107 -17.23 3.83 -33.08
CA CYS A 107 -16.58 5.14 -33.17
C CYS A 107 -15.71 5.18 -34.43
#